data_AF-A0A119HFQ2-F1
#
_entry.id   AF-A0A119HFQ2-F1
#
_cell.length_a   1.000
_cell.length_b   1.000
_cell.length_c   1.000
_cell.angle_alpha   90.00
_cell.angle_beta   90.00
_cell.angle_gamma   90.00
#
_symmetry.space_group_name_H-M   'P 1'
#
loop_
_entity.id
_entity.type
_entity.pdbx_description
1 polymer ?
#
loop_
_entity_poly.entity_id
_entity_poly.type
_entity_poly.pdbx_seq_one_letter_code
_entity_poly.pdbx_strand_id
1 'polypeptide(L)' 'MHLLTFNETTDLDIRYAHDIERIVRACRAEGYVMSAGDARRAWSAYSDSNCASWYTLPDDDSSIVQCVIIYCTEQSI' A
#
# COMPACT_ATOMS: atom_id res chain seq x y z
N MET A 1 9.74 -6.54 -16.72
CA MET A 1 10.27 -6.06 -15.43
C MET A 1 10.74 -4.63 -15.63
N HIS A 2 9.92 -3.64 -15.25
CA HIS A 2 10.32 -2.24 -15.32
C HIS A 2 10.93 -1.87 -13.97
N LEU A 3 12.27 -1.81 -13.90
CA LEU A 3 12.99 -1.29 -12.75
C LEU A 3 12.78 0.23 -12.76
N LEU A 4 11.82 0.71 -11.98
CA LEU A 4 11.66 2.14 -11.73
C LEU A 4 12.96 2.64 -11.10
N THR A 5 13.59 3.59 -11.77
CA THR A 5 14.86 4.18 -11.35
C THR A 5 14.69 4.90 -10.00
N PHE A 6 15.74 4.82 -9.16
CA PHE A 6 15.81 5.28 -7.77
C PHE A 6 15.26 6.71 -7.51
N ASN A 7 15.20 7.56 -8.55
CA ASN A 7 14.67 8.92 -8.50
C ASN A 7 13.13 9.02 -8.62
N GLU A 8 12.47 8.12 -9.35
CA GLU A 8 11.00 8.10 -9.43
C GLU A 8 10.39 7.53 -8.14
N THR A 9 11.14 6.66 -7.46
CA THR A 9 10.73 6.10 -6.16
C THR A 9 10.60 7.18 -5.09
N THR A 10 11.47 8.21 -5.13
CA THR A 10 11.50 9.28 -4.13
C THR A 10 10.32 10.25 -4.26
N ASP A 11 9.93 10.60 -5.49
CA ASP A 11 8.81 11.54 -5.71
C ASP A 11 7.46 10.89 -5.37
N LEU A 12 7.30 9.60 -5.69
CA LEU A 12 6.11 8.82 -5.33
C LEU A 12 6.05 8.55 -3.82
N ASP A 13 7.18 8.24 -3.18
CA ASP A 13 7.23 8.08 -1.72
C ASP A 13 6.84 9.39 -1.01
N ILE A 14 7.24 10.56 -1.51
CA ILE A 14 6.80 11.85 -0.93
C ILE A 14 5.31 12.09 -1.20
N ARG A 15 4.85 11.84 -2.43
CA ARG A 15 3.48 12.13 -2.86
C ARG A 15 2.45 11.23 -2.17
N TYR A 16 2.85 10.01 -1.83
CA TYR A 16 1.99 9.04 -1.17
C TYR A 16 2.43 8.64 0.25
N ALA A 17 3.42 9.34 0.84
CA ALA A 17 3.85 9.10 2.22
C ALA A 17 2.65 9.15 3.18
N HIS A 18 1.77 10.13 3.00
CA HIS A 18 0.58 10.29 3.82
C HIS A 18 -0.39 9.10 3.68
N ASP A 19 -0.57 8.59 2.47
CA ASP A 19 -1.44 7.45 2.19
C ASP A 19 -0.83 6.16 2.75
N ILE A 20 0.47 5.95 2.56
CA ILE A 20 1.22 4.83 3.14
C ILE A 20 1.13 4.84 4.67
N GLU A 21 1.31 6.00 5.30
CA GLU A 21 1.14 6.16 6.76
C GLU A 21 -0.29 5.87 7.21
N ARG A 22 -1.30 6.31 6.45
CA ARG A 22 -2.71 5.96 6.73
C ARG A 22 -2.93 4.47 6.71
N ILE A 23 -2.42 3.76 5.69
CA ILE A 23 -2.57 2.30 5.59
C ILE A 23 -1.87 1.62 6.77
N VAL A 24 -0.63 2.02 7.11
CA VAL A 24 0.09 1.46 8.26
C VAL A 24 -0.67 1.70 9.56
N ARG A 25 -1.23 2.89 9.75
CA ARG A 25 -2.01 3.24 10.94
C ARG A 25 -3.30 2.45 11.03
N ALA A 26 -4.03 2.32 9.93
CA ALA A 26 -5.27 1.55 9.86
C ALA A 26 -5.01 0.07 10.17
N CYS A 27 -3.99 -0.53 9.54
CA CYS A 27 -3.59 -1.92 9.84
C CYS A 27 -3.19 -2.11 11.30
N ARG A 28 -2.46 -1.14 11.87
CA ARG A 28 -2.06 -1.19 13.29
C ARG A 28 -3.26 -1.08 14.24
N ALA A 29 -4.28 -0.30 13.90
CA ALA A 29 -5.50 -0.19 14.68
C ALA A 29 -6.28 -1.52 14.75
N GLU A 30 -6.24 -2.29 13.66
CA GLU A 30 -6.81 -3.64 13.56
C GLU A 30 -5.89 -4.75 14.12
N GLY A 31 -4.72 -4.39 14.67
CA GLY A 31 -3.78 -5.32 15.30
C GLY A 31 -2.75 -5.95 14.35
N TYR A 32 -2.68 -5.52 13.10
CA TYR A 32 -1.66 -5.97 12.13
C TYR A 32 -0.39 -5.13 12.23
N VAL A 33 0.76 -5.80 12.32
CA VAL A 33 2.08 -5.15 12.25
C VAL A 33 2.51 -5.10 10.79
N MET A 34 2.50 -3.90 10.21
CA MET A 34 2.83 -3.68 8.81
C MET A 34 3.85 -2.54 8.68
N SER A 35 4.92 -2.76 7.91
CA SER A 35 5.90 -1.71 7.62
C SER A 35 5.42 -0.82 6.47
N ALA A 36 5.97 0.40 6.35
CA ALA A 36 5.67 1.28 5.22
C ALA A 36 6.03 0.62 3.87
N GLY A 37 7.08 -0.20 3.84
CA GLY A 37 7.47 -0.97 2.66
C GLY A 37 6.42 -2.03 2.28
N ASP A 38 5.88 -2.73 3.27
CA ASP A 38 4.82 -3.73 3.06
C ASP A 38 3.50 -3.07 2.65
N ALA A 39 3.15 -1.96 3.29
CA ALA A 39 1.98 -1.15 2.95
C ALA A 39 2.02 -0.70 1.48
N ARG A 40 3.16 -0.17 1.04
CA ARG A 40 3.37 0.25 -0.36
C ARG A 40 3.26 -0.93 -1.32
N ARG A 41 3.85 -2.08 -0.98
CA ARG A 41 3.77 -3.29 -1.81
C ARG A 41 2.34 -3.81 -1.92
N ALA A 42 1.62 -3.91 -0.80
CA ALA A 42 0.25 -4.37 -0.77
C ALA A 42 -0.68 -3.43 -1.54
N TRP A 43 -0.51 -2.12 -1.39
CA TRP A 43 -1.30 -1.13 -2.13
C TRP A 43 -0.95 -1.06 -3.62
N SER A 44 0.32 -1.23 -3.98
CA SER A 44 0.73 -1.38 -5.39
C SER A 44 0.11 -2.62 -6.01
N ALA A 45 0.12 -3.76 -5.32
CA ALA A 45 -0.47 -5.00 -5.80
C ALA A 45 -2.00 -4.92 -5.94
N TYR A 46 -2.67 -4.26 -4.99
CA TYR A 46 -4.09 -3.94 -5.09
C TYR A 46 -4.40 -3.04 -6.29
N SER A 47 -3.60 -1.99 -6.49
CA SER A 47 -3.77 -1.05 -7.62
C SER A 47 -3.56 -1.77 -8.96
N ASP A 48 -2.49 -2.58 -9.07
CA ASP A 48 -2.19 -3.39 -10.27
C ASP A 48 -3.32 -4.40 -10.57
N SER A 49 -3.90 -5.03 -9.53
CA SER A 49 -5.04 -5.93 -9.67
C SER A 49 -6.30 -5.23 -10.19
N ASN A 50 -6.42 -3.93 -9.96
CA ASN A 50 -7.50 -3.08 -10.47
C ASN A 50 -7.16 -2.41 -11.81
N CYS A 51 -6.04 -2.78 -12.46
CA CYS A 51 -5.51 -2.09 -13.65
C CYS A 51 -5.35 -0.57 -13.46
N ALA A 52 -5.15 -0.13 -12.23
CA ALA A 52 -4.91 1.26 -11.87
C ALA A 52 -3.45 1.42 -11.42
N SER A 53 -2.78 2.51 -11.81
CA SER A 53 -1.39 2.73 -11.39
C SER A 53 -1.29 2.97 -9.88
N TRP A 54 -2.17 3.79 -9.32
CA TRP A 54 -2.33 4.04 -7.88
C TRP A 54 -3.80 4.34 -7.62
N TYR A 55 -4.54 3.39 -7.04
CA TYR A 55 -5.97 3.56 -6.77
C TYR A 55 -6.18 4.43 -5.53
N THR A 56 -7.11 5.39 -5.59
CA THR A 56 -7.44 6.27 -4.46
C THR A 56 -7.84 5.42 -3.25
N LEU A 57 -7.23 5.70 -2.10
CA LEU A 57 -7.60 5.02 -0.86
C LEU A 57 -9.04 5.38 -0.44
N PRO A 58 -9.81 4.42 0.08
CA PRO A 58 -11.06 4.71 0.77
C PRO A 58 -10.83 5.68 1.94
N ASP A 59 -11.84 6.49 2.28
CA ASP A 59 -11.77 7.37 3.45
C ASP A 59 -11.83 6.61 4.78
N ASP A 60 -12.36 5.40 4.75
CA ASP A 60 -12.59 4.54 5.90
C ASP A 60 -11.41 3.59 6.17
N ASP A 61 -10.89 3.64 7.39
CA ASP A 61 -9.71 2.87 7.82
C ASP A 61 -9.96 1.36 7.71
N SER A 62 -11.15 0.85 8.07
CA SER A 62 -11.48 -0.57 7.92
C SER A 62 -11.48 -1.02 6.46
N SER A 63 -12.02 -0.19 5.56
CA SER A 63 -12.03 -0.45 4.13
C SER A 63 -10.61 -0.44 3.54
N ILE A 64 -9.75 0.48 4.01
CA ILE A 64 -8.33 0.51 3.64
C ILE A 64 -7.67 -0.84 3.99
N VAL A 65 -7.81 -1.29 5.24
CA VAL A 65 -7.22 -2.56 5.71
C VAL A 65 -7.71 -3.72 4.86
N GLN A 66 -9.02 -3.81 4.59
CA GLN A 66 -9.59 -4.89 3.80
C GLN A 66 -9.02 -4.93 2.37
N CYS A 67 -8.77 -3.78 1.75
CA CYS A 67 -8.18 -3.70 0.42
C CYS A 67 -6.71 -4.16 0.40
N VAL A 68 -5.90 -3.77 1.39
CA VAL A 68 -4.46 -4.09 1.39
C VAL A 68 -4.15 -5.45 2.00
N ILE A 69 -4.93 -5.92 2.97
CA ILE A 69 -4.57 -7.10 3.75
C ILE A 69 -4.56 -8.37 2.91
N ILE A 70 -5.50 -8.47 1.95
CA ILE A 70 -5.60 -9.59 1.01
C ILE A 70 -4.26 -9.76 0.27
N TYR A 71 -3.66 -8.65 -0.18
CA TYR A 71 -2.40 -8.66 -0.92
C TYR A 71 -1.16 -8.68 -0.01
N CYS A 72 -1.33 -8.39 1.27
CA CYS A 72 -0.26 -8.49 2.27
C CYS A 72 -0.01 -9.96 2.67
N THR A 73 -1.04 -10.81 2.67
CA THR A 73 -0.95 -12.23 3.04
C THR A 73 -0.45 -13.15 1.93
N GLU A 74 -0.61 -12.80 0.65
CA GLU A 74 -0.25 -13.68 -0.47
C GLU A 74 1.25 -13.69 -0.84
N GLN A 75 2.12 -12.99 -0.11
CA GLN A 75 3.58 -13.02 -0.32
C GLN A 75 4.37 -13.80 0.75
N SER A 76 3.72 -14.65 1.55
CA SER A 76 4.40 -15.69 2.32
C SER A 76 4.27 -17.06 1.64
N ILE A 77 4.98 -17.27 0.52
CA ILE A 77 5.36 -18.61 0.04
C ILE A 77 6.77 -18.55 -0.57
#